data_AF-A0A424INC2-F1
#
_entry.id   AF-A0A424INC2-F1
#
_cell.length_a   1.000
_cell.length_b   1.000
_cell.length_c   1.000
_cell.angle_alpha   90.00
_cell.angle_beta   90.00
_cell.angle_gamma   90.00
#
_symmetry.space_group_name_H-M   'P 1'
#
loop_
_entity.id
_entity.type
_entity.pdbx_description
1 polymer ?
#
loop_
_entity_poly.entity_id
_entity_poly.type
_entity_poly.pdbx_seq_one_letter_code
_entity_poly.pdbx_strand_id
1 'polypeptide(L)' 'MFRWLSDIGGIDKFEMLKTFNCGIGMTIICSPSSQGRIFSSLEKLGENPIIIGQVTSSSKVEYSGNFV' A
#
# COMPACT_ATOMS: atom_id res chain seq x y z
N MET A 1 -2.07 -3.11 -15.27
CA MET A 1 -2.88 -4.34 -15.11
C MET A 1 -4.11 -4.10 -14.25
N PHE A 2 -4.00 -3.63 -13.00
CA PHE A 2 -5.18 -3.42 -12.13
C PHE A 2 -6.17 -2.35 -12.62
N ARG A 3 -5.69 -1.28 -13.26
CA ARG A 3 -6.57 -0.31 -13.96
C ARG A 3 -7.46 -0.98 -15.00
N TRP A 4 -6.85 -1.78 -15.88
CA TRP A 4 -7.56 -2.56 -16.89
C TRP A 4 -8.57 -3.55 -16.28
N LEU A 5 -8.23 -4.20 -15.17
CA LEU A 5 -9.17 -5.09 -14.45
C LEU A 5 -10.37 -4.34 -13.86
N SER A 6 -10.16 -3.17 -13.27
CA SER A 6 -11.25 -2.33 -12.75
C SER A 6 -12.16 -1.84 -13.89
N ASP A 7 -11.56 -1.36 -14.98
CA ASP A 7 -12.27 -0.78 -16.13
C ASP A 7 -13.11 -1.82 -16.89
N ILE A 8 -12.59 -3.03 -17.12
CA ILE A 8 -13.33 -4.08 -17.86
C ILE A 8 -14.24 -4.90 -16.95
N GLY A 9 -13.84 -5.13 -15.70
CA GLY A 9 -14.61 -5.92 -14.74
C GLY A 9 -15.77 -5.16 -14.10
N GLY A 10 -15.85 -3.83 -14.28
CA GLY A 10 -16.85 -2.98 -13.62
C GLY A 10 -16.74 -3.01 -12.09
N ILE A 11 -15.56 -3.35 -11.56
CA ILE A 11 -15.35 -3.51 -10.12
C ILE A 11 -15.08 -2.14 -9.51
N ASP A 12 -15.86 -1.81 -8.47
CA ASP A 12 -15.65 -0.61 -7.68
C ASP A 12 -14.21 -0.56 -7.12
N LYS A 13 -13.63 0.63 -7.14
CA LYS A 13 -12.23 0.85 -6.78
C LYS A 13 -11.92 0.51 -5.33
N PHE A 14 -12.88 0.67 -4.41
CA PHE A 14 -12.69 0.24 -3.02
C PHE A 14 -12.76 -1.28 -2.88
N GLU A 15 -13.59 -1.96 -3.67
CA GLU A 15 -13.63 -3.42 -3.70
C GLU A 15 -12.35 -4.01 -4.33
N MET A 16 -11.75 -3.31 -5.29
CA MET A 16 -10.43 -3.66 -5.81
C MET A 16 -9.36 -3.67 -4.70
N LEU A 17 -9.32 -2.64 -3.84
CA LEU A 17 -8.35 -2.56 -2.73
C LEU A 17 -8.55 -3.65 -1.67
N LYS A 18 -9.78 -4.14 -1.49
CA LYS A 18 -10.07 -5.24 -0.54
C LYS A 18 -9.72 -6.61 -1.10
N THR A 19 -9.69 -6.75 -2.43
CA THR A 19 -9.56 -8.05 -3.11
C THR A 19 -8.16 -8.27 -3.68
N PHE A 20 -7.51 -7.21 -4.15
CA PHE A 20 -6.21 -7.27 -4.81
C PHE A 20 -5.19 -6.44 -4.04
N ASN A 21 -3.93 -6.86 -4.15
CA ASN A 21 -2.81 -6.15 -3.53
C ASN A 21 -2.54 -4.76 -4.13
N CYS A 22 -3.07 -4.47 -5.33
CA CYS A 22 -2.90 -3.22 -6.06
C CYS A 22 -1.44 -2.74 -6.15
N GLY A 23 -0.49 -3.66 -6.24
CA GLY A 23 0.95 -3.36 -6.33
C GLY A 23 1.69 -3.34 -4.99
N ILE A 24 1.01 -3.56 -3.85
CA ILE A 24 1.62 -3.65 -2.52
C ILE A 24 1.64 -5.11 -2.05
N GLY A 25 2.76 -5.80 -2.26
CA GLY A 25 2.90 -7.21 -1.87
C GLY A 25 3.13 -7.44 -0.37
N MET A 26 3.62 -6.42 0.34
CA MET A 26 3.97 -6.51 1.76
C MET A 26 3.89 -5.14 2.44
N THR A 27 3.50 -5.13 3.71
CA THR A 27 3.48 -3.92 4.55
C THR A 27 4.30 -4.14 5.82
N ILE A 28 5.14 -3.17 6.18
CA ILE A 28 5.91 -3.17 7.44
C ILE A 28 5.47 -1.97 8.27
N ILE A 29 5.08 -2.22 9.52
CA ILE A 29 4.74 -1.17 10.49
C ILE A 29 5.95 -0.96 11.40
N CYS A 30 6.41 0.29 11.51
CA CYS A 30 7.57 0.62 12.33
C CYS A 30 7.44 2.01 12.97
N SER A 31 8.27 2.29 13.98
CA SER A 31 8.39 3.64 14.52
C SER A 31 9.02 4.59 13.49
N PRO A 32 8.72 5.90 13.53
CA PRO A 32 9.36 6.88 12.65
C PRO A 32 10.89 6.85 12.73
N SER A 33 11.45 6.57 13.92
CA SER A 33 12.89 6.44 14.14
C SER A 33 13.54 5.24 13.44
N SER A 34 12.76 4.20 13.11
CA SER A 34 13.26 2.98 12.45
C SER A 34 13.16 3.04 10.92
N GLN A 35 12.34 3.97 10.40
CA GLN A 35 12.01 4.05 8.98
C GLN A 35 13.25 4.09 8.08
N GLY A 36 14.21 4.99 8.36
CA GLY A 36 15.40 5.14 7.52
C GLY A 36 16.24 3.87 7.44
N ARG A 37 16.43 3.17 8.56
CA ARG A 37 17.16 1.90 8.59
C ARG A 37 16.46 0.81 7.79
N ILE A 38 15.12 0.75 7.88
CA ILE A 38 14.31 -0.22 7.14
C ILE A 38 14.39 0.05 5.65
N PHE A 39 14.20 1.30 5.22
CA PHE A 39 14.30 1.72 3.83
C PHE A 39 15.65 1.31 3.23
N SER A 40 16.75 1.72 3.87
CA SER A 40 18.09 1.36 3.39
C SER A 40 18.35 -0.15 3.36
N SER A 41 17.70 -0.94 4.21
CA SER A 41 17.86 -2.40 4.21
C SER A 41 17.10 -3.03 3.04
N LEU A 42 15.89 -2.57 2.77
CA LEU A 42 15.06 -3.03 1.65
C LEU A 42 15.68 -2.64 0.30
N GLU A 43 16.16 -1.40 0.16
CA GLU A 43 16.85 -0.93 -1.05
C GLU A 43 18.10 -1.76 -1.35
N LYS A 44 18.87 -2.15 -0.33
CA LYS A 44 20.04 -3.05 -0.49
C LYS A 44 19.66 -4.45 -0.96
N LEU A 45 18.43 -4.89 -0.70
CA LEU A 45 17.88 -6.16 -1.18
C LEU A 45 17.29 -6.02 -2.60
N GLY A 46 17.32 -4.82 -3.20
CA GLY A 46 16.76 -4.55 -4.53
C GLY A 46 15.27 -4.20 -4.52
N GLU A 47 14.69 -4.00 -3.34
CA GLU A 47 13.28 -3.58 -3.19
C GLU A 47 13.13 -2.06 -3.33
N ASN A 48 11.92 -1.61 -3.65
CA ASN A 48 11.58 -0.17 -3.75
C ASN A 48 10.51 0.20 -2.70
N PRO A 49 10.88 0.40 -1.43
CA PRO A 49 9.92 0.70 -0.37
C PRO A 49 9.28 2.08 -0.54
N ILE A 50 7.99 2.17 -0.23
CA ILE A 50 7.24 3.42 -0.21
C ILE A 50 6.46 3.58 1.10
N ILE A 51 6.23 4.82 1.51
CA ILE A 51 5.33 5.12 2.63
C ILE A 51 3.90 5.10 2.09
N ILE A 52 3.05 4.21 2.64
CA ILE A 52 1.66 4.04 2.20
C ILE A 52 0.63 4.51 3.23
N GLY A 53 1.06 4.94 4.42
CA GLY A 53 0.14 5.42 5.46
C GLY A 53 0.77 5.49 6.84
N GLN A 54 -0.11 5.59 7.85
CA GLN A 54 0.26 5.69 9.26
C GLN A 54 -0.75 4.93 10.13
N VAL A 55 -0.29 4.36 11.25
CA VAL A 55 -1.19 3.78 12.27
C VAL A 55 -1.83 4.92 13.06
N THR A 56 -3.15 4.86 13.24
CA THR A 56 -3.93 5.85 13.98
C THR A 56 -4.60 5.20 15.20
N SER A 57 -5.29 6.00 16.01
CA SER A 57 -6.14 5.50 17.11
C SER A 57 -7.48 4.94 16.65
N SER A 58 -7.80 4.99 15.35
CA SER A 58 -9.00 4.39 14.78
C SER A 58 -8.91 2.87 14.80
N SER A 59 -10.04 2.20 15.05
CA SER A 59 -10.15 0.74 14.91
C SER A 59 -10.45 0.30 13.46
N LYS A 60 -10.35 1.22 12.50
CA LYS A 60 -10.66 1.00 11.09
C LYS A 60 -9.45 1.33 10.21
N VAL A 61 -9.37 0.64 9.07
CA VAL A 61 -8.49 1.03 7.97
C VAL A 61 -9.22 2.04 7.10
N GLU A 62 -8.62 3.23 6.95
CA GLU A 62 -9.15 4.31 6.12
C GLU A 62 -8.24 4.50 4.91
N TYR A 63 -8.83 4.46 3.72
CA TYR A 63 -8.13 4.61 2.46
C TYR A 63 -8.30 6.05 1.97
N SER A 64 -7.21 6.71 1.56
CA SER A 64 -7.25 8.03 0.92
C SER A 64 -6.28 8.10 -0.27
N GLY A 65 -6.52 9.06 -1.16
CA GLY A 65 -5.74 9.24 -2.38
C GLY A 65 -6.56 9.04 -3.65
N ASN A 66 -5.90 9.23 -4.80
CA ASN A 66 -6.53 9.03 -6.10
C ASN A 66 -6.32 7.58 -6.54
N PHE A 67 -7.33 6.73 -6.26
CA PHE A 67 -7.37 5.35 -6.74
C PHE A 67 -7.73 5.40 -8.22
N VAL A 68 -6.73 5.50 -9.09
CA VAL A 68 -6.93 5.52 -10.55
C VAL A 68 -6.93 4.11 -11.08
#